data_AF-T2IKZ1-F1
#
_entry.id   AF-T2IKZ1-F1
#
_cell.length_a   1.000
_cell.length_b   1.000
_cell.length_c   1.000
_cell.angle_alpha   90.00
_cell.angle_beta   90.00
_cell.angle_gamma   90.00
#
_symmetry.space_group_name_H-M   'P 1'
#
loop_
_entity.id
_entity.type
_entity.pdbx_description
1 polymer ?
#
loop_
_entity_poly.entity_id
_entity_poly.type
_entity_poly.pdbx_seq_one_letter_code
_entity_poly.pdbx_strand_id
1 'polypeptide(L)'
;MLLLMGFKVGHSTHHRKVQRIDNLLPEVKLGCSEVAVDGGKIRLRGEDGEKSYWKEYKTARLQGIYYGAFFEDNQSLIDWVNSQKLTNPLYCLGDGHDGIWNIIAEIGDENQRIEIIDWYHLMENLYKVEGKRYQLEQVKAYLWMGQTSSAISYLRNQDPVGGNQFCNYLIKRKYRIINYHYYSWQKICSIGSGAVESAVKQIAHRVKITGAQWKAKTVNNILSISCAYLNGQLAI
;
A
#
# COMPACT_ATOMS: atom_id res chain seq x y z
N MET A 1 -9.54 -32.36 -12.66
CA MET A 1 -10.40 -31.17 -12.45
C MET A 1 -11.73 -31.68 -11.92
N LEU A 2 -11.98 -31.51 -10.62
CA LEU A 2 -13.17 -32.04 -9.94
C LEU A 2 -14.44 -31.37 -10.49
N LEU A 3 -15.36 -32.20 -10.98
CA LEU A 3 -16.73 -31.82 -11.36
C LEU A 3 -17.53 -31.59 -10.07
N LEU A 4 -17.72 -30.34 -9.67
CA LEU A 4 -18.62 -30.00 -8.54
C LEU A 4 -20.07 -29.75 -8.99
N MET A 5 -20.34 -29.50 -10.30
CA MET A 5 -21.66 -29.08 -10.79
C MET A 5 -22.19 -29.81 -12.04
N GLY A 6 -21.55 -30.89 -12.50
CA GLY A 6 -22.08 -31.70 -13.61
C GLY A 6 -21.89 -31.15 -15.04
N PHE A 7 -21.45 -29.89 -15.22
CA PHE A 7 -21.15 -29.31 -16.54
C PHE A 7 -19.78 -28.62 -16.61
N LYS A 8 -19.11 -28.72 -17.76
CA LYS A 8 -17.80 -28.10 -18.01
C LYS A 8 -17.98 -26.69 -18.57
N VAL A 9 -17.51 -25.69 -17.82
CA VAL A 9 -17.40 -24.32 -18.34
C VAL A 9 -16.02 -24.12 -18.95
N GLY A 10 -15.96 -23.65 -20.20
CA GLY A 10 -14.70 -23.38 -20.89
C GLY A 10 -13.94 -22.19 -20.32
N HIS A 11 -12.60 -22.22 -20.42
CA HIS A 11 -11.72 -21.13 -19.95
C HIS A 11 -12.07 -19.78 -20.58
N SER A 12 -12.40 -19.75 -21.87
CA SER A 12 -12.85 -18.55 -22.59
C SER A 12 -14.15 -17.97 -22.03
N THR A 13 -15.05 -18.82 -21.54
CA THR A 13 -16.30 -18.39 -20.90
C THR A 13 -16.02 -17.74 -19.54
N HIS A 14 -15.16 -18.32 -18.71
CA HIS A 14 -14.73 -17.68 -17.45
C HIS A 14 -14.03 -16.34 -17.72
N HIS A 15 -13.12 -16.30 -18.69
CA HIS A 15 -12.39 -15.08 -19.04
C HIS A 15 -13.33 -13.94 -19.48
N ARG A 16 -14.30 -14.25 -20.34
CA ARG A 16 -15.30 -13.27 -20.81
C ARG A 16 -16.24 -12.80 -19.69
N LYS A 17 -16.60 -13.68 -18.75
CA LYS A 17 -17.39 -13.28 -17.57
C LYS A 17 -16.60 -12.29 -16.71
N VAL A 18 -15.35 -12.60 -16.40
CA VAL A 18 -14.42 -11.73 -15.65
C VAL A 18 -14.26 -10.36 -16.31
N GLN A 19 -14.18 -10.32 -17.65
CA GLN A 19 -14.04 -9.06 -18.40
C GLN A 19 -15.28 -8.16 -18.38
N ARG A 20 -16.46 -8.69 -18.01
CA ARG A 20 -17.72 -7.95 -17.98
C ARG A 20 -18.10 -7.47 -16.58
N ILE A 21 -17.26 -7.71 -15.58
CA ILE A 21 -17.52 -7.25 -14.22
C ILE A 21 -17.03 -5.81 -14.13
N ASP A 22 -17.97 -4.87 -14.12
CA ASP A 22 -17.72 -3.44 -13.94
C ASP A 22 -17.99 -3.03 -12.49
N ASN A 23 -17.34 -1.94 -12.05
CA ASN A 23 -17.63 -1.22 -10.80
C ASN A 23 -17.74 -2.08 -9.52
N LEU A 24 -16.63 -2.71 -9.15
CA LEU A 24 -16.50 -3.42 -7.87
C LEU A 24 -15.92 -2.55 -6.74
N LEU A 25 -15.73 -1.25 -6.95
CA LEU A 25 -15.15 -0.40 -5.92
C LEU A 25 -16.18 -0.20 -4.78
N PRO A 26 -15.80 -0.44 -3.52
CA PRO A 26 -16.71 -0.28 -2.39
C PRO A 26 -16.89 1.19 -2.02
N GLU A 27 -18.01 1.49 -1.38
CA GLU A 27 -18.34 2.79 -0.80
C GLU A 27 -18.26 2.73 0.74
N VAL A 28 -17.59 3.71 1.34
CA VAL A 28 -17.42 3.83 2.79
C VAL A 28 -18.60 4.58 3.40
N LYS A 29 -19.54 3.85 4.00
CA LYS A 29 -20.84 4.41 4.44
C LYS A 29 -20.79 5.38 5.64
N LEU A 30 -19.90 5.15 6.61
CA LEU A 30 -19.92 5.86 7.90
C LEU A 30 -18.95 7.06 7.95
N GLY A 31 -18.00 7.12 7.02
CA GLY A 31 -16.93 8.11 6.98
C GLY A 31 -15.55 7.45 6.82
N CYS A 32 -14.64 8.11 6.12
CA CYS A 32 -13.29 7.65 5.87
C CYS A 32 -12.28 8.61 6.54
N SER A 33 -11.77 8.20 7.70
CA SER A 33 -10.70 8.86 8.47
C SER A 33 -9.29 8.38 8.15
N GLU A 34 -9.14 7.30 7.40
CA GLU A 34 -7.87 6.65 7.12
C GLU A 34 -7.84 6.13 5.69
N VAL A 35 -6.76 6.49 5.00
CA VAL A 35 -6.40 6.00 3.67
C VAL A 35 -4.96 5.55 3.71
N ALA A 36 -4.68 4.31 3.30
CA ALA A 36 -3.33 3.84 3.08
C ALA A 36 -3.09 3.64 1.59
N VAL A 37 -1.97 4.14 1.05
CA VAL A 37 -1.61 4.00 -0.37
C VAL A 37 -0.22 3.37 -0.49
N ASP A 38 -0.08 2.39 -1.39
CA ASP A 38 1.18 1.68 -1.62
C ASP A 38 1.29 1.18 -3.08
N GLY A 39 2.51 0.78 -3.48
CA GLY A 39 2.83 0.19 -4.77
C GLY A 39 2.93 -1.33 -4.72
N GLY A 40 2.18 -2.00 -5.59
CA GLY A 40 2.37 -3.40 -5.91
C GLY A 40 3.08 -3.60 -7.25
N LYS A 41 3.54 -4.82 -7.51
CA LYS A 41 4.09 -5.22 -8.82
C LYS A 41 3.27 -6.33 -9.43
N ILE A 42 3.10 -6.32 -10.73
CA ILE A 42 2.43 -7.38 -11.50
C ILE A 42 3.29 -7.79 -12.69
N ARG A 43 3.27 -9.09 -13.02
CA ARG A 43 4.04 -9.65 -14.12
C ARG A 43 3.22 -9.59 -15.41
N LEU A 44 3.71 -8.87 -16.40
CA LEU A 44 3.09 -8.76 -17.70
C LEU A 44 3.72 -9.75 -18.68
N ARG A 45 2.89 -10.23 -19.62
CA ARG A 45 3.37 -10.97 -20.79
C ARG A 45 4.02 -9.98 -21.75
N GLY A 46 5.21 -10.32 -22.25
CA GLY A 46 5.84 -9.60 -23.36
C GLY A 46 5.09 -9.84 -24.68
N GLU A 47 5.51 -9.15 -25.74
CA GLU A 47 5.04 -9.47 -27.09
C GLU A 47 5.55 -10.85 -27.54
N ASP A 48 5.09 -11.34 -28.70
CA ASP A 48 5.46 -12.67 -29.18
C ASP A 48 6.98 -12.77 -29.37
N GLY A 49 7.62 -13.67 -28.61
CA GLY A 49 9.07 -13.84 -28.58
C GLY A 49 9.79 -13.03 -27.48
N GLU A 50 9.10 -12.11 -26.80
CA GLU A 50 9.68 -11.31 -25.73
C GLU A 50 9.51 -11.94 -24.34
N LYS A 51 10.45 -11.61 -23.45
CA LYS A 51 10.36 -12.02 -22.05
C LYS A 51 9.29 -11.23 -21.32
N SER A 52 8.62 -11.88 -20.38
CA SER A 52 7.76 -11.20 -19.41
C SER A 52 8.53 -10.17 -18.59
N TYR A 53 7.88 -9.09 -18.20
CA TYR A 53 8.47 -8.04 -17.36
C TYR A 53 7.54 -7.65 -16.20
N TRP A 54 8.07 -6.96 -15.20
CA TRP A 54 7.31 -6.49 -14.04
C TRP A 54 6.96 -5.02 -14.21
N LYS A 55 5.72 -4.67 -13.85
CA LYS A 55 5.25 -3.28 -13.84
C LYS A 55 4.48 -2.99 -12.56
N GLU A 56 4.46 -1.74 -12.15
CA GLU A 56 3.81 -1.33 -10.92
C GLU A 56 2.31 -1.09 -11.10
N TYR A 57 1.54 -1.38 -10.06
CA TYR A 57 0.19 -0.90 -9.87
C TYR A 57 0.13 -0.20 -8.51
N LYS A 58 -0.83 0.69 -8.30
CA LYS A 58 -1.05 1.35 -7.02
C LYS A 58 -2.28 0.77 -6.34
N THR A 59 -2.25 0.69 -5.02
CA THR A 59 -3.38 0.23 -4.22
C THR A 59 -3.70 1.26 -3.16
N ALA A 60 -4.98 1.40 -2.85
CA ALA A 60 -5.45 2.13 -1.70
C ALA A 60 -6.29 1.21 -0.81
N ARG A 61 -6.12 1.36 0.50
CA ARG A 61 -6.93 0.70 1.53
C ARG A 61 -7.63 1.75 2.37
N LEU A 62 -8.95 1.70 2.44
CA LEU A 62 -9.78 2.67 3.16
C LEU A 62 -10.30 2.08 4.46
N GLN A 63 -10.19 2.84 5.55
CA GLN A 63 -10.63 2.41 6.90
C GLN A 63 -10.02 1.09 7.38
N GLY A 64 -8.87 0.69 6.83
CA GLY A 64 -8.30 -0.64 7.09
C GLY A 64 -9.21 -1.80 6.65
N ILE A 65 -10.23 -1.59 5.82
CA ILE A 65 -11.23 -2.60 5.45
C ILE A 65 -11.32 -2.76 3.93
N TYR A 66 -11.44 -1.65 3.21
CA TYR A 66 -11.80 -1.67 1.81
C TYR A 66 -10.57 -1.55 0.92
N TYR A 67 -10.47 -2.40 -0.09
CA TYR A 67 -9.37 -2.49 -1.02
C TYR A 67 -9.75 -1.96 -2.39
N GLY A 68 -8.84 -1.19 -2.98
CA GLY A 68 -8.85 -0.84 -4.40
C GLY A 68 -7.44 -0.91 -4.97
N ALA A 69 -7.32 -1.29 -6.24
CA ALA A 69 -6.03 -1.34 -6.93
C ALA A 69 -6.19 -0.96 -8.40
N PHE A 70 -5.24 -0.16 -8.88
CA PHE A 70 -5.29 0.54 -10.15
C PHE A 70 -3.93 0.41 -10.84
N PHE A 71 -3.95 -0.07 -12.07
CA PHE A 71 -2.77 -0.25 -12.90
C PHE A 71 -2.72 0.84 -13.95
N GLU A 72 -1.66 1.64 -13.90
CA GLU A 72 -1.42 2.80 -14.78
C GLU A 72 -2.55 3.85 -14.76
N ASP A 73 -3.31 3.91 -13.66
CA ASP A 73 -4.46 4.79 -13.54
C ASP A 73 -4.54 5.39 -12.13
N ASN A 74 -3.63 6.31 -11.86
CA ASN A 74 -3.59 7.01 -10.57
C ASN A 74 -4.80 7.93 -10.39
N GLN A 75 -5.34 8.49 -11.48
CA GLN A 75 -6.46 9.42 -11.41
C GLN A 75 -7.72 8.71 -10.91
N SER A 76 -8.06 7.52 -11.45
CA SER A 76 -9.19 6.76 -10.94
C SER A 76 -9.04 6.32 -9.48
N LEU A 77 -7.80 6.11 -9.02
CA LEU A 77 -7.53 5.88 -7.59
C LEU A 77 -7.92 7.11 -6.77
N ILE A 78 -7.42 8.28 -7.18
CA ILE A 78 -7.66 9.56 -6.50
C ILE A 78 -9.16 9.88 -6.49
N ASP A 79 -9.81 9.78 -7.65
CA ASP A 79 -11.24 10.04 -7.81
C ASP A 79 -12.09 9.10 -6.94
N TRP A 80 -11.73 7.82 -6.88
CA TRP A 80 -12.41 6.87 -6.01
C TRP A 80 -12.28 7.24 -4.53
N VAL A 81 -11.07 7.58 -4.05
CA VAL A 81 -10.87 7.97 -2.66
C VAL A 81 -11.61 9.27 -2.34
N ASN A 82 -11.54 10.27 -3.22
CA ASN A 82 -12.20 11.57 -3.03
C ASN A 82 -13.72 11.49 -3.16
N SER A 83 -14.27 10.48 -3.85
CA SER A 83 -15.72 10.24 -3.88
C SER A 83 -16.28 9.75 -2.54
N GLN A 84 -15.42 9.32 -1.60
CA GLN A 84 -15.86 8.87 -0.28
C GLN A 84 -16.18 10.05 0.65
N LYS A 85 -16.96 9.79 1.70
CA LYS A 85 -17.15 10.75 2.78
C LYS A 85 -15.90 10.84 3.66
N LEU A 86 -14.91 11.62 3.27
CA LEU A 86 -13.67 11.83 4.03
C LEU A 86 -13.94 12.61 5.33
N THR A 87 -13.28 12.25 6.43
CA THR A 87 -13.40 12.97 7.72
C THR A 87 -12.28 13.98 7.91
N ASN A 88 -12.46 14.89 8.88
CA ASN A 88 -11.44 15.81 9.35
C ASN A 88 -11.08 15.50 10.81
N PRO A 89 -9.82 15.16 11.13
CA PRO A 89 -8.71 14.98 10.20
C PRO A 89 -8.82 13.70 9.35
N LEU A 90 -8.07 13.67 8.25
CA LEU A 90 -7.86 12.51 7.38
C LEU A 90 -6.42 12.01 7.55
N TYR A 91 -6.24 10.76 7.98
CA TYR A 91 -4.92 10.14 8.13
C TYR A 91 -4.52 9.40 6.87
N CYS A 92 -3.43 9.82 6.22
CA CYS A 92 -2.93 9.20 4.99
C CYS A 92 -1.60 8.48 5.24
N LEU A 93 -1.60 7.16 5.11
CA LEU A 93 -0.40 6.32 5.24
C LEU A 93 0.22 6.04 3.87
N GLY A 94 1.55 6.15 3.76
CA GLY A 94 2.29 5.89 2.53
C GLY A 94 3.64 5.21 2.74
N ASP A 95 4.15 4.54 1.70
CA ASP A 95 5.41 3.77 1.68
C ASP A 95 6.69 4.62 1.74
N GLY A 96 6.57 5.94 1.59
CA GLY A 96 7.71 6.85 1.56
C GLY A 96 8.23 7.18 0.17
N HIS A 97 7.72 6.59 -0.90
CA HIS A 97 8.11 6.86 -2.29
C HIS A 97 7.41 8.10 -2.84
N ASP A 98 8.11 8.92 -3.63
CA ASP A 98 7.58 10.21 -4.12
C ASP A 98 6.32 10.02 -4.97
N GLY A 99 6.27 8.97 -5.79
CA GLY A 99 5.07 8.64 -6.57
C GLY A 99 3.81 8.34 -5.73
N ILE A 100 3.95 7.82 -4.50
CA ILE A 100 2.82 7.61 -3.58
C ILE A 100 2.41 8.93 -2.94
N TRP A 101 3.38 9.77 -2.55
CA TRP A 101 3.08 11.09 -2.00
C TRP A 101 2.41 12.02 -3.00
N ASN A 102 2.75 11.93 -4.29
CA ASN A 102 2.05 12.68 -5.34
C ASN A 102 0.58 12.29 -5.43
N ILE A 103 0.24 11.02 -5.18
CA ILE A 103 -1.16 10.56 -5.14
C ILE A 103 -1.84 11.08 -3.87
N ILE A 104 -1.18 10.94 -2.72
CA ILE A 104 -1.73 11.38 -1.42
C ILE A 104 -1.95 12.90 -1.40
N ALA A 105 -1.12 13.69 -2.09
CA ALA A 105 -1.26 15.14 -2.17
C ALA A 105 -2.60 15.58 -2.78
N GLU A 106 -3.15 14.78 -3.70
CA GLU A 106 -4.42 15.02 -4.41
C GLU A 106 -5.64 14.45 -3.66
N ILE A 107 -5.44 13.83 -2.49
CA ILE A 107 -6.52 13.22 -1.69
C ILE A 107 -6.97 14.16 -0.58
N GLY A 108 -8.27 14.49 -0.55
CA GLY A 108 -8.89 15.34 0.46
C GLY A 108 -8.32 16.77 0.52
N ASP A 109 -8.64 17.48 1.60
CA ASP A 109 -8.12 18.83 1.87
C ASP A 109 -6.72 18.74 2.51
N GLU A 110 -5.74 19.43 1.93
CA GLU A 110 -4.36 19.48 2.43
C GLU A 110 -4.25 19.94 3.89
N ASN A 111 -5.15 20.82 4.34
CA ASN A 111 -5.13 21.37 5.70
C ASN A 111 -5.71 20.41 6.74
N GLN A 112 -6.46 19.41 6.27
CA GLN A 112 -7.12 18.40 7.10
C GLN A 112 -6.41 17.05 7.02
N ARG A 113 -5.44 16.92 6.10
CA ARG A 113 -4.69 15.70 5.85
C ARG A 113 -3.45 15.61 6.74
N ILE A 114 -3.33 14.50 7.45
CA ILE A 114 -2.16 14.14 8.23
C ILE A 114 -1.44 13.00 7.50
N GLU A 115 -0.33 13.34 6.86
CA GLU A 115 0.51 12.38 6.12
C GLU A 115 1.45 11.65 7.07
N ILE A 116 1.41 10.32 7.06
CA ILE A 116 2.15 9.46 7.99
C ILE A 116 2.95 8.46 7.17
N ILE A 117 4.27 8.39 7.40
CA ILE A 117 5.04 7.31 6.78
C ILE A 117 4.75 5.98 7.48
N ASP A 118 4.49 4.95 6.68
CA ASP A 118 4.26 3.60 7.18
C ASP A 118 5.46 3.10 7.99
N TRP A 119 5.16 2.52 9.14
CA TRP A 119 6.16 2.08 10.11
C TRP A 119 7.04 0.95 9.56
N TYR A 120 6.48 0.02 8.79
CA TYR A 120 7.26 -1.10 8.22
C TYR A 120 8.25 -0.57 7.20
N HIS A 121 7.82 0.31 6.30
CA HIS A 121 8.71 0.95 5.32
C HIS A 121 9.79 1.81 5.99
N LEU A 122 9.47 2.50 7.08
CA LEU A 122 10.47 3.21 7.89
C LEU A 122 11.51 2.24 8.49
N MET A 123 11.07 1.10 9.02
CA MET A 123 11.95 0.08 9.59
C MET A 123 12.77 -0.66 8.53
N GLU A 124 12.22 -0.96 7.35
CA GLU A 124 12.99 -1.54 6.24
C GLU A 124 14.18 -0.65 5.85
N ASN A 125 14.02 0.68 5.91
CA ASN A 125 15.12 1.60 5.64
C ASN A 125 16.12 1.67 6.81
N LEU A 126 15.67 1.54 8.06
CA LEU A 126 16.56 1.43 9.22
C LEU A 126 17.42 0.15 9.14
N TYR A 127 16.83 -0.98 8.77
CA TYR A 127 17.55 -2.26 8.71
C TYR A 127 18.57 -2.37 7.56
N LYS A 128 18.65 -1.37 6.68
CA LYS A 128 19.76 -1.22 5.71
C LYS A 128 21.02 -0.62 6.35
N VAL A 129 20.91 -0.06 7.56
CA VAL A 129 22.06 0.46 8.32
C VAL A 129 22.78 -0.72 8.97
N GLU A 130 24.08 -0.85 8.72
CA GLU A 130 24.93 -1.91 9.29
C GLU A 130 25.39 -1.51 10.71
N GLY A 131 24.42 -1.30 11.60
CA GLY A 131 24.63 -0.97 13.00
C GLY A 131 24.54 -2.21 13.91
N LYS A 132 25.12 -2.11 15.11
CA LYS A 132 24.90 -3.10 16.17
C LYS A 132 23.43 -3.11 16.56
N ARG A 133 22.90 -4.28 16.94
CA ARG A 133 21.48 -4.45 17.31
C ARG A 133 20.98 -3.40 18.31
N TYR A 134 21.73 -3.13 19.38
CA TYR A 134 21.31 -2.13 20.39
C TYR A 134 21.23 -0.71 19.81
N GLN A 135 22.04 -0.36 18.82
CA GLN A 135 21.99 0.94 18.15
C GLN A 135 20.71 1.06 17.34
N LEU A 136 20.35 0.03 16.58
CA LEU A 136 19.13 -0.01 15.78
C LEU A 136 17.88 0.03 16.68
N GLU A 137 17.86 -0.70 17.79
CA GLU A 137 16.75 -0.66 18.76
C GLU A 137 16.62 0.72 19.42
N GLN A 138 17.74 1.39 19.73
CA GLN A 138 17.70 2.76 20.27
C GLN A 138 17.12 3.76 19.26
N VAL A 139 17.53 3.68 17.99
CA VAL A 139 16.99 4.52 16.90
C VAL A 139 15.50 4.23 16.71
N LYS A 140 15.11 2.96 16.72
CA LYS A 140 13.72 2.54 16.65
C LYS A 140 12.89 3.10 17.79
N ALA A 141 13.39 3.07 19.02
CA ALA A 141 12.70 3.66 20.18
C ALA A 141 12.50 5.17 20.03
N TYR A 142 13.52 5.90 19.56
CA TYR A 142 13.38 7.33 19.26
C TYR A 142 12.33 7.60 18.20
N LEU A 143 12.38 6.86 17.07
CA LEU A 143 11.41 7.02 15.98
C LEU A 143 9.99 6.67 16.41
N TRP A 144 9.80 5.62 17.23
CA TRP A 144 8.49 5.22 17.75
C TRP A 144 7.83 6.32 18.58
N MET A 145 8.63 7.13 19.28
CA MET A 145 8.16 8.29 20.03
C MET A 145 8.08 9.59 19.20
N GLY A 146 8.34 9.53 17.89
CA GLY A 146 8.39 10.70 16.99
C GLY A 146 9.63 11.58 17.18
N GLN A 147 10.67 11.09 17.87
CA GLN A 147 11.87 11.85 18.20
C GLN A 147 12.92 11.76 17.07
N THR A 148 12.57 12.23 15.88
CA THR A 148 13.42 12.14 14.67
C THR A 148 14.78 12.82 14.86
N SER A 149 14.82 13.98 15.53
CA SER A 149 16.09 14.68 15.80
C SER A 149 17.03 13.87 16.69
N SER A 150 16.50 13.21 17.73
CA SER A 150 17.28 12.34 18.62
C SER A 150 17.83 11.12 17.86
N ALA A 151 17.03 10.52 16.99
CA ALA A 151 17.46 9.42 16.12
C ALA A 151 18.62 9.84 15.19
N ILE A 152 18.50 11.00 14.54
CA ILE A 152 19.54 11.55 13.65
C ILE A 152 20.83 11.85 14.42
N SER A 153 20.74 12.54 15.55
CA SER A 153 21.91 12.86 16.38
C SER A 153 22.60 11.60 16.89
N TYR A 154 21.83 10.59 17.30
CA TYR A 154 22.37 9.31 17.73
C TYR A 154 23.12 8.60 16.60
N LEU A 155 22.53 8.51 15.40
CA LEU A 155 23.18 7.88 14.23
C LEU A 155 24.46 8.60 13.82
N ARG A 156 24.46 9.94 13.80
CA ARG A 156 25.67 10.73 13.47
C ARG A 156 26.80 10.53 14.47
N ASN A 157 26.47 10.38 15.76
CA ASN A 157 27.47 10.13 16.79
C ASN A 157 28.03 8.71 16.74
N GLN A 158 27.21 7.72 16.35
CA GLN A 158 27.65 6.33 16.24
C GLN A 158 28.34 6.03 14.89
N ASP A 159 28.06 6.83 13.87
CA ASP A 159 28.57 6.73 12.48
C ASP A 159 28.57 5.30 11.89
N PRO A 160 27.46 4.55 11.96
CA PRO A 160 27.40 3.22 11.35
C PRO A 160 27.36 3.34 9.82
N VAL A 161 27.85 2.31 9.13
CA VAL A 161 27.73 2.22 7.66
C VAL A 161 26.24 2.26 7.27
N GLY A 162 25.89 3.15 6.33
CA GLY A 162 24.50 3.39 5.94
C GLY A 162 23.76 4.44 6.81
N GLY A 163 24.34 4.87 7.94
CA GLY A 163 23.70 5.79 8.89
C GLY A 163 23.40 7.17 8.28
N ASN A 164 24.31 7.70 7.46
CA ASN A 164 24.12 8.99 6.78
C ASN A 164 22.98 8.94 5.75
N GLN A 165 22.86 7.84 4.99
CA GLN A 165 21.77 7.62 4.03
C GLN A 165 20.42 7.57 4.76
N PHE A 166 20.35 6.88 5.90
CA PHE A 166 19.14 6.84 6.71
C PHE A 166 18.82 8.19 7.36
N CYS A 167 19.82 8.94 7.82
CA CYS A 167 19.61 10.32 8.29
C CYS A 167 18.99 11.21 7.21
N ASN A 168 19.50 11.17 5.98
CA ASN A 168 18.94 11.92 4.85
C ASN A 168 17.51 11.48 4.54
N TYR A 169 17.23 10.17 4.61
CA TYR A 169 15.89 9.61 4.47
C TYR A 169 14.91 10.19 5.53
N LEU A 170 15.33 10.25 6.79
CA LEU A 170 14.55 10.82 7.90
C LEU A 170 14.33 12.32 7.72
N ILE A 171 15.36 13.08 7.33
CA ILE A 171 15.27 14.54 7.13
C ILE A 171 14.23 14.87 6.06
N LYS A 172 14.24 14.16 4.92
CA LYS A 172 13.27 14.36 3.83
C LYS A 172 11.82 14.15 4.29
N ARG A 173 11.61 13.35 5.34
CA ARG A 173 10.29 12.84 5.76
C ARG A 173 9.91 13.22 7.19
N LYS A 174 10.65 14.14 7.82
CA LYS A 174 10.49 14.48 9.24
C LYS A 174 9.07 14.88 9.61
N TYR A 175 8.35 15.58 8.73
CA TYR A 175 6.97 16.03 8.97
C TYR A 175 5.94 14.89 8.91
N ARG A 176 6.32 13.74 8.35
CA ARG A 176 5.48 12.54 8.23
C ARG A 176 5.78 11.50 9.31
N ILE A 177 6.78 11.76 10.15
CA ILE A 177 7.14 10.91 11.29
C ILE A 177 6.47 11.49 12.52
N ILE A 178 5.44 10.79 12.98
CA ILE A 178 4.63 11.17 14.12
C ILE A 178 5.06 10.41 15.38
N ASN A 179 4.41 10.72 16.51
CA ASN A 179 4.51 9.89 17.70
C ASN A 179 3.68 8.60 17.51
N TYR A 180 4.30 7.59 16.89
CA TYR A 180 3.66 6.30 16.61
C TYR A 180 3.13 5.61 17.87
N HIS A 181 3.84 5.72 18.99
CA HIS A 181 3.38 5.22 20.29
C HIS A 181 2.01 5.80 20.66
N TYR A 182 1.87 7.13 20.64
CA TYR A 182 0.63 7.81 21.01
C TYR A 182 -0.52 7.41 20.09
N TYR A 183 -0.31 7.44 18.77
CA TYR A 183 -1.34 7.13 17.79
C TYR A 183 -1.77 5.66 17.85
N SER A 184 -0.81 4.74 18.03
CA SER A 184 -1.10 3.31 18.20
C SER A 184 -1.88 3.07 19.49
N TRP A 185 -1.44 3.65 20.61
CA TRP A 185 -2.09 3.51 21.92
C TRP A 185 -3.52 4.05 21.92
N GLN A 186 -3.74 5.19 21.27
CA GLN A 186 -5.06 5.82 21.11
C GLN A 186 -5.91 5.20 19.99
N LYS A 187 -5.37 4.25 19.22
CA LYS A 187 -6.03 3.61 18.07
C LYS A 187 -6.55 4.62 17.05
N ILE A 188 -5.77 5.68 16.80
CA ILE A 188 -6.14 6.77 15.88
C ILE A 188 -6.15 6.28 14.43
N CYS A 189 -5.16 5.49 14.06
CA CYS A 189 -5.03 4.87 12.74
C CYS A 189 -4.22 3.57 12.86
N SER A 190 -4.18 2.78 11.79
CA SER A 190 -3.65 1.41 11.67
C SER A 190 -2.11 1.31 11.74
N ILE A 191 -1.47 2.08 12.61
CA ILE A 191 -0.02 2.16 12.76
C ILE A 191 0.58 0.86 13.26
N GLY A 192 1.71 0.45 12.66
CA GLY A 192 2.50 -0.68 13.14
C GLY A 192 1.80 -2.04 13.05
N SER A 193 0.61 -2.09 12.44
CA SER A 193 -0.17 -3.30 12.19
C SER A 193 0.25 -4.02 10.90
N GLY A 194 1.00 -3.34 10.03
CA GLY A 194 1.35 -3.83 8.70
C GLY A 194 0.14 -3.81 7.78
N ALA A 195 -0.92 -3.07 8.12
CA ALA A 195 -2.16 -3.03 7.34
C ALA A 195 -1.93 -2.66 5.87
N VAL A 196 -0.98 -1.77 5.59
CA VAL A 196 -0.61 -1.32 4.24
C VAL A 196 0.12 -2.42 3.49
N GLU A 197 1.22 -2.93 4.05
CA GLU A 197 2.03 -4.00 3.46
C GLU A 197 1.21 -5.29 3.29
N SER A 198 0.37 -5.62 4.27
CA SER A 198 -0.57 -6.75 4.23
C SER A 198 -1.57 -6.59 3.09
N ALA A 199 -2.01 -5.38 2.78
CA ALA A 199 -2.93 -5.16 1.66
C ALA A 199 -2.30 -5.46 0.31
N VAL A 200 -1.10 -4.92 0.06
CA VAL A 200 -0.33 -5.23 -1.14
C VAL A 200 -0.06 -6.72 -1.23
N LYS A 201 0.34 -7.36 -0.12
CA LYS A 201 0.62 -8.80 -0.06
C LYS A 201 -0.62 -9.65 -0.36
N GLN A 202 -1.79 -9.29 0.18
CA GLN A 202 -3.04 -10.01 -0.04
C GLN A 202 -3.50 -9.94 -1.51
N ILE A 203 -3.39 -8.77 -2.14
CA ILE A 203 -3.65 -8.60 -3.57
C ILE A 203 -2.61 -9.38 -4.39
N ALA A 204 -1.33 -9.22 -4.05
CA ALA A 204 -0.21 -9.87 -4.73
C ALA A 204 -0.31 -11.40 -4.71
N HIS A 205 -0.75 -12.00 -3.60
CA HIS A 205 -0.89 -13.46 -3.47
C HIS A 205 -1.83 -14.05 -4.54
N ARG A 206 -2.83 -13.28 -4.99
CA ARG A 206 -3.80 -13.73 -6.02
C ARG A 206 -3.31 -13.51 -7.43
N VAL A 207 -2.54 -12.45 -7.67
CA VAL A 207 -2.07 -12.08 -9.03
C VAL A 207 -0.66 -12.60 -9.36
N LYS A 208 0.11 -13.04 -8.36
CA LYS A 208 1.48 -13.57 -8.49
C LYS A 208 1.59 -15.07 -8.24
N ILE A 209 0.55 -15.85 -8.55
CA ILE A 209 0.66 -17.32 -8.51
C ILE A 209 1.75 -17.80 -9.48
N THR A 210 2.36 -18.94 -9.19
CA THR A 210 3.48 -19.48 -9.97
C THR A 210 3.13 -19.57 -11.47
N GLY A 211 3.95 -18.93 -12.30
CA GLY A 211 3.77 -18.89 -13.76
C GLY A 211 2.75 -17.89 -14.28
N ALA A 212 2.00 -17.19 -13.43
CA ALA A 212 1.03 -16.19 -13.88
C ALA A 212 1.70 -15.00 -14.58
N GLN A 213 1.11 -14.62 -15.72
CA GLN A 213 1.47 -13.46 -16.51
C GLN A 213 0.20 -12.89 -17.12
N TRP A 214 0.08 -11.56 -17.11
CA TRP A 214 -1.14 -10.86 -17.50
C TRP A 214 -0.92 -10.03 -18.75
N LYS A 215 -1.95 -9.87 -19.59
CA LYS A 215 -1.94 -8.85 -20.64
C LYS A 215 -2.25 -7.50 -19.98
N ALA A 216 -1.52 -6.45 -20.35
CA ALA A 216 -1.71 -5.10 -19.78
C ALA A 216 -3.19 -4.68 -19.74
N LYS A 217 -3.92 -4.86 -20.84
CA LYS A 217 -5.35 -4.53 -20.98
C LYS A 217 -6.32 -5.28 -20.05
N THR A 218 -5.86 -6.32 -19.34
CA THR A 218 -6.69 -7.14 -18.43
C THR A 218 -6.25 -7.02 -16.98
N VAL A 219 -5.20 -6.23 -16.70
CA VAL A 219 -4.63 -6.11 -15.35
C VAL A 219 -5.64 -5.48 -14.39
N ASN A 220 -6.28 -4.38 -14.80
CA ASN A 220 -7.28 -3.73 -13.96
C ASN A 220 -8.41 -4.70 -13.58
N ASN A 221 -8.92 -5.50 -14.53
CA ASN A 221 -9.97 -6.49 -14.22
C ASN A 221 -9.55 -7.50 -13.15
N ILE A 222 -8.33 -8.06 -13.22
CA ILE A 222 -7.88 -9.04 -12.21
C ILE A 222 -7.60 -8.39 -10.86
N LEU A 223 -7.06 -7.16 -10.85
CA LEU A 223 -6.87 -6.39 -9.62
C LEU A 223 -8.20 -6.06 -8.96
N SER A 224 -9.19 -5.58 -9.74
CA SER A 224 -10.54 -5.28 -9.26
C SER A 224 -11.22 -6.51 -8.67
N ILE A 225 -11.13 -7.68 -9.31
CA ILE A 225 -11.68 -8.93 -8.77
C ILE A 225 -10.97 -9.36 -7.48
N SER A 226 -9.65 -9.22 -7.43
CA SER A 226 -8.89 -9.53 -6.22
C SER A 226 -9.32 -8.64 -5.06
N CYS A 227 -9.52 -7.35 -5.32
CA CYS A 227 -10.05 -6.40 -4.33
C CYS A 227 -11.49 -6.74 -3.95
N ALA A 228 -12.36 -7.02 -4.91
CA ALA A 228 -13.76 -7.37 -4.67
C ALA A 228 -13.92 -8.59 -3.77
N TYR A 229 -13.06 -9.60 -3.97
CA TYR A 229 -12.99 -10.75 -3.08
C TYR A 229 -12.63 -10.34 -1.66
N LEU A 230 -11.57 -9.53 -1.48
CA LEU A 230 -11.11 -9.06 -0.17
C LEU A 230 -12.14 -8.16 0.52
N ASN A 231 -12.93 -7.44 -0.26
CA ASN A 231 -14.05 -6.62 0.19
C ASN A 231 -15.31 -7.43 0.54
N GLY A 232 -15.31 -8.75 0.33
CA GLY A 232 -16.49 -9.59 0.54
C GLY A 232 -17.63 -9.36 -0.47
N GLN A 233 -17.36 -8.70 -1.60
CA GLN A 233 -18.35 -8.40 -2.64
C GLN A 233 -18.60 -9.60 -3.56
N LEU A 234 -17.72 -10.60 -3.54
CA LEU A 234 -17.88 -11.85 -4.27
C LEU A 234 -18.48 -12.92 -3.34
N ALA A 235 -19.66 -12.65 -2.79
CA ALA A 235 -20.44 -13.68 -2.10
C ALA A 235 -21.10 -14.61 -3.13
N ILE A 236 -20.93 -15.91 -2.90
CA ILE A 236 -21.74 -17.02 -3.44
C ILE A 236 -22.88 -17.24 -2.46
#